data_AF-A0A918KVG2-F1
#
_entry.id   AF-A0A918KVG2-F1
#
_cell.length_a   1.000
_cell.length_b   1.000
_cell.length_c   1.000
_cell.angle_alpha   90.00
_cell.angle_beta   90.00
_cell.angle_gamma   90.00
#
_symmetry.space_group_name_H-M   'P 1'
#
loop_
_entity.id
_entity.type
_entity.pdbx_description
1 polymer ?
#
loop_
_entity_poly.entity_id
_entity_poly.type
_entity_poly.pdbx_seq_one_letter_code
_entity_poly.pdbx_strand_id
1 'polypeptide(L)'
;MRRTIPAKTTPGPYVATAVKSGSRPPSTHTVSGTSERAWTFQHLIWVMLRDQTKLDTQDQQVLAAIKARSEVVSCAHDLTQAFTRLMRERQSQALEPWFQSAKTSGLPEFVTFARGLERDVIALKAALVLRWSNGPVEGIVNNIKLIKRQAYGRASFQLLRQRVLMAM
;
A
#
# COMPACT_ATOMS: atom_id res chain seq x y z
N MET A 1 1.53 -42.09 5.03
CA MET A 1 0.51 -43.11 4.67
C MET A 1 -0.87 -42.48 4.74
N ARG A 2 -1.55 -42.24 3.61
CA ARG A 2 -2.93 -41.71 3.60
C ARG A 2 -3.91 -42.84 3.93
N ARG A 3 -4.80 -42.61 4.89
CA ARG A 3 -5.94 -43.51 5.15
C ARG A 3 -6.85 -43.52 3.93
N THR A 4 -7.13 -44.71 3.39
CA THR A 4 -8.03 -44.94 2.25
C THR A 4 -9.45 -45.32 2.67
N ILE A 5 -9.72 -45.44 3.98
CA ILE A 5 -11.03 -45.85 4.51
C ILE A 5 -11.57 -44.70 5.39
N PRO A 6 -12.80 -44.22 5.13
CA PRO A 6 -13.44 -43.18 5.96
C PRO A 6 -13.71 -43.69 7.38
N ALA A 7 -13.65 -42.79 8.37
CA ALA A 7 -13.86 -43.12 9.77
C ALA A 7 -15.32 -43.53 10.05
N LYS A 8 -15.54 -44.40 11.03
CA LYS A 8 -16.87 -44.96 11.38
C LYS A 8 -17.92 -43.90 11.73
N THR A 9 -17.49 -42.71 12.13
CA THR A 9 -18.32 -41.55 12.49
C THR A 9 -18.67 -40.63 11.30
N THR A 10 -18.26 -40.99 10.08
CA THR A 10 -18.47 -40.13 8.90
C THR A 10 -19.95 -40.17 8.46
N PRO A 11 -20.65 -39.03 8.37
CA PRO A 11 -22.03 -38.99 7.91
C PRO A 11 -22.16 -39.51 6.47
N GLY A 12 -23.20 -40.31 6.21
CA GLY A 12 -23.45 -41.01 4.94
C GLY A 12 -23.18 -40.24 3.63
N PRO A 13 -23.57 -38.96 3.48
CA PRO A 13 -23.31 -38.21 2.24
C PRO A 13 -21.81 -38.06 1.92
N TYR A 14 -20.95 -38.02 2.93
CA TYR A 14 -19.50 -37.84 2.75
C TYR A 14 -18.76 -39.16 2.52
N VAL A 15 -19.37 -40.31 2.84
CA VAL A 15 -18.82 -41.64 2.55
C VAL A 15 -18.92 -41.95 1.05
N ALA A 16 -20.04 -41.58 0.42
CA ALA A 16 -20.28 -41.81 -1.01
C ALA A 16 -19.30 -41.03 -1.91
N THR A 17 -18.87 -39.84 -1.49
CA THR A 17 -17.86 -39.04 -2.20
C THR A 17 -16.46 -39.65 -2.12
N ALA A 18 -16.10 -40.23 -0.98
CA ALA A 18 -14.79 -40.85 -0.76
C ALA A 18 -14.61 -42.15 -1.56
N VAL A 19 -15.67 -42.94 -1.73
CA VAL A 19 -15.64 -44.20 -2.51
C VAL A 19 -15.56 -43.94 -4.03
N LYS A 20 -16.04 -42.77 -4.50
CA LYS A 20 -16.02 -42.41 -5.93
C LYS A 20 -14.66 -41.95 -6.47
N SER A 21 -13.63 -41.74 -5.63
CA SER A 21 -12.30 -41.36 -6.11
C SER A 21 -11.42 -42.58 -6.43
N GLY A 22 -11.88 -43.44 -7.34
CA GLY A 22 -11.04 -44.44 -8.00
C GLY A 22 -10.31 -43.80 -9.18
N SER A 23 -8.97 -43.83 -9.15
CA SER A 23 -8.02 -43.52 -10.26
C SER A 23 -8.35 -42.29 -11.12
N ARG A 24 -7.86 -41.11 -10.72
CA ARG A 24 -7.76 -39.95 -11.62
C ARG A 24 -6.61 -40.22 -12.61
N PRO A 25 -6.84 -40.23 -13.95
CA PRO A 25 -5.74 -40.34 -14.90
C PRO A 25 -4.77 -39.16 -14.74
N PRO A 26 -3.47 -39.31 -15.06
CA PRO A 26 -2.51 -38.23 -14.92
C PRO A 26 -2.95 -37.09 -15.84
N SER A 27 -3.26 -35.95 -15.25
CA SER A 27 -3.59 -34.73 -15.97
C SER A 27 -2.36 -34.23 -16.74
N THR A 28 -2.25 -34.59 -18.02
CA THR A 28 -1.41 -33.93 -19.01
C THR A 28 -2.06 -32.60 -19.41
N HIS A 29 -2.04 -31.65 -18.49
CA HIS A 29 -2.17 -30.25 -18.86
C HIS A 29 -0.81 -29.59 -18.65
N THR A 30 0.01 -29.64 -19.69
CA THR A 30 1.12 -28.71 -19.86
C THR A 30 0.49 -27.32 -20.00
N VAL A 31 0.42 -26.56 -18.92
CA VAL A 31 0.01 -25.14 -18.97
C VAL A 31 1.19 -24.36 -19.54
N SER A 32 1.35 -24.43 -20.86
CA SER A 32 2.16 -23.48 -21.62
C SER A 32 1.27 -22.30 -21.99
N GLY A 33 1.10 -21.40 -21.02
CA GLY A 33 0.41 -20.12 -21.24
C GLY A 33 1.15 -19.06 -20.45
N THR A 34 1.85 -18.17 -21.14
CA THR A 34 2.31 -16.90 -20.58
C THR A 34 1.07 -16.17 -20.10
N SER A 35 0.81 -16.18 -18.79
CA SER A 35 -0.31 -15.42 -18.23
C SER A 35 -0.08 -13.96 -18.57
N GLU A 36 -0.87 -13.41 -19.50
CA GLU A 36 -0.97 -11.97 -19.67
C GLU A 36 -1.30 -11.37 -18.30
N ARG A 37 -0.41 -10.51 -17.80
CA ARG A 37 -0.61 -9.85 -16.50
C ARG A 37 -1.88 -9.00 -16.62
N ALA A 38 -2.99 -9.46 -16.05
CA ALA A 38 -4.17 -8.64 -15.90
C ALA A 38 -3.81 -7.46 -14.97
N TRP A 39 -3.69 -6.28 -15.55
CA TRP A 39 -3.29 -5.07 -14.82
C TRP A 39 -4.38 -4.69 -13.84
N THR A 40 -4.08 -4.79 -12.54
CA THR A 40 -5.01 -4.35 -11.50
C THR A 40 -4.85 -2.85 -11.27
N PHE A 41 -5.91 -2.17 -10.84
CA PHE A 41 -5.86 -0.76 -10.47
C PHE A 41 -4.78 -0.46 -9.41
N GLN A 42 -4.61 -1.37 -8.44
CA GLN A 42 -3.54 -1.29 -7.44
C GLN A 42 -2.14 -1.33 -8.07
N HIS A 43 -1.93 -2.19 -9.07
CA HIS A 43 -0.67 -2.24 -9.82
C HIS A 43 -0.43 -0.93 -10.57
N LEU A 44 -1.45 -0.37 -11.21
CA LEU A 44 -1.33 0.90 -11.93
C LEU A 44 -0.98 2.07 -11.00
N ILE A 45 -1.63 2.17 -9.84
CA ILE A 45 -1.27 3.14 -8.80
C ILE A 45 0.21 2.96 -8.41
N TRP A 46 0.64 1.72 -8.19
CA TRP A 46 2.01 1.44 -7.80
C TRP A 46 3.01 1.84 -8.89
N VAL A 47 2.71 1.56 -10.16
CA VAL A 47 3.52 2.00 -11.31
C VAL A 47 3.60 3.53 -11.37
N MET A 48 2.51 4.24 -11.07
CA MET A 48 2.50 5.71 -11.06
C MET A 48 3.34 6.31 -9.91
N LEU A 49 3.26 5.75 -8.70
CA LEU A 49 3.99 6.31 -7.55
C LEU A 49 5.46 5.92 -7.50
N ARG A 50 5.86 4.84 -8.16
CA ARG A 50 7.23 4.32 -8.09
C ARG A 50 8.19 5.17 -8.91
N ASP A 51 9.44 5.19 -8.46
CA ASP A 51 10.53 5.86 -9.16
C ASP A 51 10.76 5.23 -10.54
N GLN A 52 10.70 6.05 -11.59
CA GLN A 52 10.80 5.60 -12.99
C GLN A 52 12.09 4.81 -13.26
N THR A 53 13.18 5.11 -12.54
CA THR A 53 14.46 4.41 -12.66
C THR A 53 14.39 2.95 -12.21
N LYS A 54 13.35 2.57 -11.47
CA LYS A 54 13.17 1.23 -10.90
C LYS A 54 12.05 0.43 -11.57
N LEU A 55 11.35 1.00 -12.54
CA LEU A 55 10.34 0.29 -13.32
C LEU A 55 11.01 -0.62 -14.34
N ASP A 56 10.43 -1.79 -14.56
CA ASP A 56 10.81 -2.66 -15.67
C ASP A 56 10.31 -2.08 -17.01
N THR A 57 10.80 -2.62 -18.12
CA THR A 57 10.44 -2.13 -19.46
C THR A 57 8.93 -2.23 -19.72
N GLN A 58 8.24 -3.20 -19.14
CA GLN A 58 6.81 -3.41 -19.33
C GLN A 58 5.99 -2.34 -18.59
N ASP A 59 6.33 -2.08 -17.32
CA ASP A 59 5.72 -1.03 -16.50
C ASP A 59 5.96 0.36 -17.10
N GLN A 60 7.14 0.62 -17.66
CA GLN A 60 7.43 1.88 -18.36
C GLN A 60 6.52 2.08 -19.59
N GLN A 61 6.28 1.04 -20.37
CA GLN A 61 5.38 1.10 -21.52
C GLN A 61 3.93 1.34 -21.10
N VAL A 62 3.48 0.68 -20.03
CA VAL A 62 2.15 0.90 -19.46
C VAL A 62 1.99 2.33 -18.97
N LEU A 63 2.98 2.85 -18.24
CA LEU A 63 2.99 4.23 -17.79
C LEU A 63 2.90 5.21 -18.97
N ALA A 64 3.71 5.01 -20.01
CA ALA A 64 3.69 5.84 -21.21
C ALA A 64 2.32 5.80 -21.91
N ALA A 65 1.72 4.62 -22.04
CA ALA A 65 0.40 4.46 -22.64
C ALA A 65 -0.71 5.14 -21.84
N ILE A 66 -0.63 5.12 -20.50
CA ILE A 66 -1.58 5.80 -19.62
C ILE A 66 -1.42 7.33 -19.72
N LYS A 67 -0.17 7.82 -19.66
CA LYS A 67 0.12 9.26 -19.81
C LYS A 67 -0.35 9.80 -21.16
N ALA A 68 -0.19 9.03 -22.25
CA ALA A 68 -0.65 9.41 -23.59
C ALA A 68 -2.18 9.50 -23.71
N ARG A 69 -2.94 8.79 -22.86
CA ARG A 69 -4.40 8.76 -22.91
C ARG A 69 -5.07 9.82 -22.04
N SER A 70 -4.35 10.40 -21.08
CA SER A 70 -4.90 11.39 -20.16
C SER A 70 -3.84 12.39 -19.71
N GLU A 71 -4.00 13.64 -20.15
CA GLU A 71 -3.15 14.75 -19.73
C GLU A 71 -3.24 15.01 -18.22
N VAL A 72 -4.43 14.81 -17.64
CA VAL A 72 -4.69 14.90 -16.20
C VAL A 72 -3.80 13.92 -15.43
N VAL A 73 -3.76 12.67 -15.87
CA VAL A 73 -2.94 11.62 -15.24
C VAL A 73 -1.44 11.90 -15.46
N SER A 74 -1.06 12.39 -16.64
CA SER A 74 0.31 12.82 -16.91
C SER A 74 0.77 13.92 -15.95
N CYS A 75 -0.03 14.98 -15.80
CA CYS A 75 0.26 16.09 -14.91
C CYS A 75 0.33 15.65 -13.44
N ALA A 76 -0.64 14.85 -12.99
CA ALA A 76 -0.66 14.30 -11.63
C ALA A 76 0.58 13.44 -11.33
N HIS A 77 0.98 12.59 -12.27
CA HIS A 77 2.20 11.79 -12.16
C HIS A 77 3.44 12.66 -12.03
N ASP A 78 3.60 13.65 -12.90
CA ASP A 78 4.79 14.49 -12.92
C ASP A 78 4.90 15.34 -11.64
N LEU A 79 3.78 15.89 -11.14
CA LEU A 79 3.75 16.60 -9.86
C LEU A 79 4.07 15.68 -8.68
N THR A 80 3.55 14.45 -8.67
CA THR A 80 3.81 13.46 -7.61
C THR A 80 5.28 13.04 -7.59
N GLN A 81 5.87 12.80 -8.75
CA GLN A 81 7.29 12.45 -8.88
C GLN A 81 8.18 13.60 -8.44
N ALA A 82 7.88 14.84 -8.86
CA ALA A 82 8.60 16.03 -8.43
C ALA A 82 8.55 16.20 -6.89
N PHE A 83 7.38 16.02 -6.27
CA PHE A 83 7.23 16.10 -4.82
C PHE A 83 8.00 14.99 -4.10
N THR A 84 7.87 13.75 -4.58
CA THR A 84 8.55 12.59 -3.99
C THR A 84 10.07 12.75 -4.04
N ARG A 85 10.59 13.28 -5.15
CA ARG A 85 12.00 13.60 -5.32
C ARG A 85 12.43 14.69 -4.34
N LEU A 86 11.68 15.77 -4.23
CA LEU A 86 11.94 16.86 -3.29
C LEU A 86 12.05 16.34 -1.86
N MET A 87 11.08 15.52 -1.42
CA MET A 87 11.07 14.95 -0.07
C MET A 87 12.26 14.02 0.17
N ARG A 88 12.62 13.20 -0.83
CA ARG A 88 13.74 12.26 -0.75
C ARG A 88 15.09 12.96 -0.72
N GLU A 89 15.28 13.96 -1.56
CA GLU A 89 16.50 14.75 -1.68
C GLU A 89 16.58 15.89 -0.64
N ARG A 90 15.53 16.06 0.18
CA ARG A 90 15.42 17.06 1.25
C ARG A 90 15.64 18.50 0.78
N GLN A 91 15.13 18.85 -0.41
CA GLN A 91 15.34 20.14 -1.05
C GLN A 91 14.29 21.18 -0.63
N SER A 92 14.50 21.81 0.53
CA SER A 92 13.58 22.83 1.06
C SER A 92 13.35 24.04 0.14
N GLN A 93 14.33 24.39 -0.68
CA GLN A 93 14.29 25.48 -1.66
C GLN A 93 13.38 25.18 -2.87
N ALA A 94 13.17 23.90 -3.18
CA ALA A 94 12.33 23.48 -4.30
C ALA A 94 10.83 23.41 -3.94
N LEU A 95 10.47 23.64 -2.67
CA LEU A 95 9.08 23.59 -2.20
C LEU A 95 8.22 24.69 -2.83
N GLU A 96 8.72 25.92 -2.85
CA GLU A 96 7.95 27.05 -3.36
C GLU A 96 7.65 26.93 -4.85
N PRO A 97 8.63 26.62 -5.74
CA PRO A 97 8.35 26.31 -7.12
C PRO A 97 7.31 25.19 -7.30
N TRP A 98 7.42 24.12 -6.49
CA TRP A 98 6.49 23.00 -6.57
C TRP A 98 5.06 23.39 -6.15
N PHE A 99 4.90 24.22 -5.11
CA PHE A 99 3.58 24.73 -4.71
C PHE A 99 2.94 25.54 -5.83
N GLN A 100 3.70 26.39 -6.51
CA GLN A 100 3.19 27.16 -7.64
C GLN A 100 2.74 26.24 -8.77
N SER A 101 3.58 25.26 -9.17
CA SER A 101 3.21 24.27 -10.20
C SER A 101 1.96 23.47 -9.83
N ALA A 102 1.82 23.05 -8.56
CA ALA A 102 0.65 22.33 -8.08
C ALA A 102 -0.62 23.21 -8.09
N LYS A 103 -0.50 24.49 -7.73
CA LYS A 103 -1.61 25.46 -7.74
C LYS A 103 -2.06 25.81 -9.16
N THR A 104 -1.15 25.85 -10.13
CA THR A 104 -1.47 26.14 -11.54
C THR A 104 -1.82 24.90 -12.36
N SER A 105 -1.73 23.70 -11.79
CA SER A 105 -1.97 22.43 -12.48
C SER A 105 -3.41 22.23 -12.98
N GLY A 106 -4.37 22.99 -12.45
CA GLY A 106 -5.79 22.78 -12.72
C GLY A 106 -6.40 21.56 -12.02
N LEU A 107 -5.62 20.83 -11.21
CA LEU A 107 -6.08 19.65 -10.48
C LEU A 107 -6.54 20.03 -9.05
N PRO A 108 -7.85 19.97 -8.73
CA PRO A 108 -8.38 20.44 -7.45
C PRO A 108 -7.73 19.77 -6.22
N GLU A 109 -7.39 18.49 -6.33
CA GLU A 109 -6.76 17.69 -5.29
C GLU A 109 -5.34 18.20 -4.99
N PHE A 110 -4.54 18.46 -6.03
CA PHE A 110 -3.19 19.00 -5.88
C PHE A 110 -3.21 20.45 -5.39
N VAL A 111 -4.16 21.26 -5.85
CA VAL A 111 -4.34 22.64 -5.38
C VAL A 111 -4.65 22.63 -3.88
N THR A 112 -5.58 21.78 -3.43
CA THR A 112 -5.96 21.66 -2.02
C THR A 112 -4.81 21.13 -1.18
N PHE A 113 -4.10 20.13 -1.67
CA PHE A 113 -2.93 19.56 -1.02
C PHE A 113 -1.80 20.58 -0.87
N ALA A 114 -1.47 21.33 -1.92
CA ALA A 114 -0.46 22.38 -1.90
C ALA A 114 -0.81 23.48 -0.89
N ARG A 115 -2.06 23.97 -0.87
CA ARG A 115 -2.52 24.95 0.13
C ARG A 115 -2.42 24.42 1.56
N GLY A 116 -2.70 23.14 1.76
CA GLY A 116 -2.54 22.49 3.08
C GLY A 116 -1.08 22.51 3.53
N LEU A 117 -0.17 22.09 2.67
CA LEU A 117 1.27 22.10 2.97
C LEU A 117 1.85 23.50 3.14
N GLU A 118 1.37 24.48 2.38
CA GLU A 118 1.83 25.87 2.44
C GLU A 118 1.48 26.52 3.79
N ARG A 119 0.34 26.17 4.41
CA ARG A 119 -0.01 26.62 5.77
C ARG A 119 1.00 26.17 6.81
N ASP A 120 1.53 24.95 6.64
CA ASP A 120 2.49 24.33 7.55
C ASP A 120 3.93 24.36 7.00
N VAL A 121 4.25 25.31 6.12
CA VAL A 121 5.54 25.35 5.41
C VAL A 121 6.74 25.41 6.35
N ILE A 122 6.61 26.03 7.53
CA ILE A 122 7.67 26.08 8.55
C ILE A 122 7.97 24.67 9.06
N ALA A 123 6.93 23.91 9.40
CA ALA A 123 7.07 22.53 9.85
C ALA A 123 7.62 21.63 8.74
N LEU A 124 7.17 21.84 7.49
CA LEU A 124 7.66 21.08 6.34
C LEU A 124 9.15 21.35 6.07
N LYS A 125 9.58 22.62 6.08
CA LYS A 125 11.00 22.98 5.95
C LYS A 125 11.83 22.38 7.09
N ALA A 126 11.33 22.46 8.33
CA ALA A 126 11.99 21.84 9.47
C ALA A 126 12.11 20.32 9.30
N ALA A 127 11.08 19.64 8.79
CA ALA A 127 11.11 18.20 8.53
C ALA A 127 12.13 17.79 7.45
N LEU A 128 12.39 18.66 6.47
CA LEU A 128 13.41 18.41 5.43
C LEU A 128 14.83 18.64 5.98
N VAL A 129 15.03 19.69 6.77
CA VAL A 129 16.35 20.08 7.29
C VAL A 129 16.78 19.21 8.48
N LEU A 130 15.87 18.94 9.41
CA LEU A 130 16.17 18.19 10.62
C LEU A 130 16.23 16.68 10.34
N ARG A 131 17.04 15.97 11.12
CA ARG A 131 17.12 14.51 11.07
C ARG A 131 16.01 13.83 11.88
N TRP A 132 15.32 14.59 12.72
CA TRP A 132 14.29 14.08 13.64
C TRP A 132 12.95 13.91 12.93
N SER A 133 12.26 12.81 13.21
CA SER A 133 10.90 12.56 12.75
C SER A 133 10.02 12.10 13.91
N ASN A 134 8.72 12.38 13.83
CA ASN A 134 7.74 11.87 14.80
C ASN A 134 7.39 10.39 14.58
N GLY A 135 7.98 9.71 13.59
CA GLY A 135 7.64 8.33 13.23
C GLY A 135 7.72 7.34 14.40
N PRO A 136 8.82 7.30 15.19
CA PRO A 136 8.91 6.42 16.35
C PRO A 136 7.84 6.73 17.41
N VAL A 137 7.57 8.01 17.67
CA VAL A 137 6.55 8.45 18.63
C VAL A 137 5.15 8.04 18.16
N GLU A 138 4.84 8.26 16.89
CA GLU A 138 3.58 7.83 16.27
C GLU A 138 3.40 6.31 16.32
N GLY A 139 4.48 5.55 16.13
CA GLY A 139 4.48 4.09 16.29
C GLY A 139 4.10 3.65 17.70
N ILE A 140 4.71 4.25 18.71
CA ILE A 140 4.38 3.99 20.13
C ILE A 140 2.92 4.37 20.41
N VAL A 141 2.49 5.55 19.98
CA VAL A 141 1.11 6.02 20.16
C VAL A 141 0.11 5.07 19.48
N ASN A 142 0.42 4.56 18.28
CA ASN A 142 -0.43 3.60 17.59
C ASN A 142 -0.52 2.26 18.34
N ASN A 143 0.59 1.76 18.88
CA ASN A 143 0.60 0.56 19.71
C ASN A 143 -0.27 0.75 20.97
N ILE A 144 -0.09 1.86 21.70
CA ILE A 144 -0.92 2.17 22.86
C ILE A 144 -2.42 2.25 22.48
N LYS A 145 -2.75 2.87 21.35
CA LYS A 145 -4.12 2.92 20.83
C LYS A 145 -4.66 1.51 20.51
N LEU A 146 -3.82 0.61 19.97
CA LEU A 146 -4.19 -0.78 19.70
C LEU A 146 -4.48 -1.53 21.01
N ILE A 147 -3.58 -1.46 22.00
CA ILE A 147 -3.77 -2.10 23.31
C ILE A 147 -5.05 -1.60 23.98
N LYS A 148 -5.31 -0.29 23.90
CA LYS A 148 -6.56 0.32 24.39
C LYS A 148 -7.79 -0.25 23.69
N ARG A 149 -7.77 -0.40 22.35
CA ARG A 149 -8.88 -0.99 21.57
C ARG A 149 -9.13 -2.46 21.90
N GLN A 150 -8.07 -3.23 22.17
CA GLN A 150 -8.18 -4.64 22.61
C GLN A 150 -8.75 -4.78 24.03
N ALA A 151 -8.77 -3.71 24.82
CA ALA A 151 -9.34 -3.66 26.17
C ALA A 151 -10.76 -3.06 26.19
N TYR A 152 -11.48 -3.13 25.07
CA TYR A 152 -12.86 -2.62 24.97
C TYR A 152 -13.75 -3.17 26.09
N GLY A 153 -14.52 -2.28 26.73
CA GLY A 153 -15.36 -2.62 27.89
C GLY A 153 -14.60 -2.79 29.22
N ARG A 154 -13.26 -2.69 29.23
CA ARG A 154 -12.42 -2.80 30.44
C ARG A 154 -11.49 -1.57 30.55
N ALA A 155 -12.07 -0.44 30.97
CA ALA A 155 -11.46 0.89 30.84
C ALA A 155 -10.76 1.42 32.12
N SER A 156 -10.03 0.60 32.87
CA SER A 156 -9.22 1.13 33.98
C SER A 156 -7.81 1.53 33.52
N PHE A 157 -7.32 2.67 34.00
CA PHE A 157 -5.96 3.12 33.72
C PHE A 157 -4.91 2.10 34.18
N GLN A 158 -5.14 1.46 35.33
CA GLN A 158 -4.23 0.44 35.88
C GLN A 158 -4.08 -0.75 34.93
N LEU A 159 -5.20 -1.24 34.37
CA LEU A 159 -5.18 -2.34 33.39
C LEU A 159 -4.45 -1.92 32.10
N LEU A 160 -4.71 -0.71 31.60
CA LEU A 160 -4.01 -0.20 30.41
C LEU A 160 -2.51 -0.10 30.66
N ARG A 161 -2.10 0.46 31.80
CA ARG A 161 -0.68 0.57 32.19
C ARG A 161 -0.01 -0.79 32.26
N GLN A 162 -0.63 -1.77 32.92
CA GLN A 162 -0.11 -3.14 32.99
C GLN A 162 0.05 -3.77 31.61
N ARG A 163 -0.95 -3.63 30.72
CA ARG A 163 -0.88 -4.18 29.36
C ARG A 163 0.17 -3.52 28.50
N VAL A 164 0.38 -2.21 28.63
CA VAL A 164 1.45 -1.50 27.92
C VAL A 164 2.82 -1.96 28.41
N LEU A 165 3.04 -2.04 29.73
CA LEU A 165 4.30 -2.49 30.31
C LEU A 165 4.66 -3.95 29.96
N MET A 166 3.67 -4.80 29.73
CA MET A 166 3.89 -6.20 29.33
C MET A 166 4.12 -6.38 27.82
N ALA A 167 3.77 -5.37 27.01
CA ALA A 167 3.85 -5.44 25.54
C ALA A 167 5.06 -4.70 24.95
N MET A 168 5.80 -3.95 25.78
CA MET A 168 7.04 -3.26 25.44
C MET A 168 8.22 -4.06 25.98
#